data_AF-A0A352IV26-F1
#
_entry.id   AF-A0A352IV26-F1
#
_cell.length_a   1.000
_cell.length_b   1.000
_cell.length_c   1.000
_cell.angle_alpha   90.00
_cell.angle_beta   90.00
_cell.angle_gamma   90.00
#
_symmetry.space_group_name_H-M   'P 1'
#
loop_
_entity.id
_entity.type
_entity.pdbx_description
1 polymer ?
#
loop_
_entity_poly.entity_id
_entity_poly.type
_entity_poly.pdbx_seq_one_letter_code
_entity_poly.pdbx_strand_id
1 'polypeptide(L)'
;ESESESELELPVASPQGLALLKLVAWSERDAQTRRKDAADIAYLASNYENIPGQMDRLFEQHESILEAYGWDTRLAGAQLLGKETAQIANKSTMKVLRRLLSKDLIANLTRDSGNTCGDFTEEVVSAFIGGLFGSEVTNVQN
;
A
#
# COMPACT_ATOMS: atom_id res chain seq x y z
N GLU A 1 -32.39 -8.23 -29.97
CA GLU A 1 -32.13 -9.07 -28.78
C GLU A 1 -30.92 -8.50 -28.08
N SER A 2 -31.05 -8.12 -26.82
CA SER A 2 -29.91 -7.67 -26.00
C SER A 2 -29.31 -8.91 -25.35
N GLU A 3 -28.16 -9.34 -25.83
CA GLU A 3 -27.35 -10.35 -25.14
C GLU A 3 -27.00 -9.80 -23.75
N SER A 4 -27.52 -10.43 -22.70
CA SER A 4 -27.12 -10.13 -21.33
C SER A 4 -25.72 -10.70 -21.13
N GLU A 5 -24.69 -9.85 -21.10
CA GLU A 5 -23.38 -10.24 -20.58
C GLU A 5 -23.58 -10.78 -19.17
N SER A 6 -23.25 -12.05 -18.95
CA SER A 6 -23.32 -12.66 -17.63
C SER A 6 -22.23 -12.07 -16.74
N GLU A 7 -22.62 -11.44 -15.65
CA GLU A 7 -21.71 -10.91 -14.64
C GLU A 7 -20.92 -12.08 -14.00
N LEU A 8 -19.60 -12.06 -14.16
CA LEU A 8 -18.71 -13.09 -13.60
C LEU A 8 -18.25 -12.65 -12.20
N GLU A 9 -18.73 -13.34 -11.17
CA GLU A 9 -18.29 -13.14 -9.79
C GLU A 9 -17.18 -14.12 -9.42
N LEU A 10 -16.03 -13.60 -8.98
CA LEU A 10 -14.89 -14.39 -8.53
C LEU A 10 -14.46 -13.96 -7.12
N PRO A 11 -14.25 -14.91 -6.18
CA PRO A 11 -13.67 -14.58 -4.90
C PRO A 11 -12.20 -14.16 -5.10
N VAL A 12 -11.87 -12.96 -4.62
CA VAL A 12 -10.51 -12.41 -4.66
C VAL A 12 -10.06 -12.02 -3.27
N ALA A 13 -8.73 -12.02 -3.05
CA ALA A 13 -8.17 -11.47 -1.84
C ALA A 13 -8.41 -9.96 -1.78
N SER A 14 -8.62 -9.43 -0.58
CA SER A 14 -8.76 -7.98 -0.39
C SER A 14 -7.44 -7.26 -0.72
N PRO A 15 -7.48 -5.97 -1.10
CA PRO A 15 -6.28 -5.16 -1.32
C PRO A 15 -5.31 -5.20 -0.14
N GLN A 16 -5.82 -5.08 1.09
CA GLN A 16 -5.01 -5.13 2.31
C GLN A 16 -4.31 -6.48 2.47
N GLY A 17 -5.03 -7.58 2.17
CA GLY A 17 -4.49 -8.93 2.20
C GLY A 17 -3.42 -9.14 1.12
N LEU A 18 -3.64 -8.63 -0.09
CA LEU A 18 -2.65 -8.65 -1.17
C LEU A 18 -1.39 -7.87 -0.80
N ALA A 19 -1.54 -6.66 -0.26
CA ALA A 19 -0.41 -5.84 0.21
C ALA A 19 0.42 -6.59 1.26
N LEU A 20 -0.24 -7.20 2.24
CA LEU A 20 0.40 -7.99 3.29
C LEU A 20 1.20 -9.17 2.72
N LEU A 21 0.60 -9.95 1.82
CA LEU A 21 1.24 -11.10 1.19
C LEU A 21 2.44 -10.67 0.33
N LYS A 22 2.30 -9.57 -0.40
CA LYS A 22 3.37 -9.02 -1.25
C LYS A 22 4.54 -8.51 -0.42
N LEU A 23 4.30 -7.86 0.73
CA LEU A 23 5.36 -7.42 1.63
C LEU A 23 6.22 -8.57 2.13
N VAL A 24 5.58 -9.66 2.57
CA VAL A 24 6.31 -10.87 3.02
C VAL A 24 7.07 -11.49 1.85
N ALA A 25 6.39 -11.72 0.72
CA ALA A 25 7.00 -12.31 -0.47
C ALA A 25 8.21 -11.50 -0.96
N TRP A 26 8.08 -10.18 -1.05
CA TRP A 26 9.14 -9.28 -1.46
C TRP A 26 10.36 -9.35 -0.53
N SER A 27 10.14 -9.46 0.78
CA SER A 27 11.23 -9.50 1.76
C SER A 27 12.05 -10.80 1.75
N GLU A 28 11.47 -11.90 1.26
CA GLU A 28 12.07 -13.23 1.27
C GLU A 28 12.62 -13.65 -0.09
N ARG A 29 12.13 -13.06 -1.18
CA ARG A 29 12.50 -13.42 -2.56
C ARG A 29 13.81 -12.79 -3.02
N ASP A 30 14.40 -13.40 -4.04
CA ASP A 30 15.61 -12.91 -4.70
C ASP A 30 15.38 -11.58 -5.44
N ALA A 31 16.48 -10.91 -5.81
CA ALA A 31 16.44 -9.59 -6.43
C ALA A 31 15.64 -9.50 -7.74
N GLN A 32 15.56 -10.57 -8.53
CA GLN A 32 14.84 -10.57 -9.80
C GLN A 32 13.32 -10.64 -9.56
N THR A 33 12.89 -11.50 -8.65
CA THR A 33 11.47 -11.71 -8.36
C THR A 33 10.90 -10.58 -7.50
N ARG A 34 11.65 -10.11 -6.50
CA ARG A 34 11.16 -9.10 -5.56
C ARG A 34 10.84 -7.76 -6.23
N ARG A 35 11.52 -7.36 -7.31
CA ARG A 35 11.16 -6.12 -8.04
C ARG A 35 9.71 -6.10 -8.53
N LYS A 36 9.17 -7.26 -8.94
CA LYS A 36 7.77 -7.37 -9.33
C LYS A 36 6.84 -7.19 -8.14
N ASP A 37 7.17 -7.81 -7.01
CA ASP A 37 6.37 -7.64 -5.79
C ASP A 37 6.42 -6.19 -5.27
N ALA A 38 7.56 -5.50 -5.35
CA ALA A 38 7.70 -4.09 -5.00
C ALA A 38 6.89 -3.18 -5.94
N ALA A 39 6.88 -3.46 -7.23
CA ALA A 39 6.03 -2.77 -8.20
C ALA A 39 4.54 -3.00 -7.91
N ASP A 40 4.14 -4.25 -7.62
CA ASP A 40 2.75 -4.57 -7.28
C ASP A 40 2.27 -3.83 -6.01
N ILE A 41 3.13 -3.72 -4.98
CA ILE A 41 2.83 -2.95 -3.76
C ILE A 41 2.63 -1.47 -4.10
N ALA A 42 3.58 -0.88 -4.83
CA ALA A 42 3.52 0.53 -5.20
C ALA A 42 2.28 0.84 -6.06
N TYR A 43 1.98 -0.02 -7.05
CA TYR A 43 0.80 0.09 -7.89
C TYR A 43 -0.49 0.02 -7.06
N LEU A 44 -0.59 -0.95 -6.15
CA LEU A 44 -1.77 -1.09 -5.31
C LEU A 44 -1.96 0.13 -4.41
N ALA A 45 -0.89 0.64 -3.82
CA ALA A 45 -0.91 1.83 -2.98
C ALA A 45 -1.28 3.10 -3.76
N SER A 46 -0.77 3.28 -4.99
CA SER A 46 -1.03 4.46 -5.82
C SER A 46 -2.39 4.47 -6.53
N ASN A 47 -3.17 3.40 -6.39
CA ASN A 47 -4.47 3.27 -7.04
C ASN A 47 -5.58 2.85 -6.07
N TYR A 48 -5.29 2.89 -4.76
CA TYR A 48 -6.21 2.39 -3.76
C TYR A 48 -7.52 3.19 -3.71
N GLU A 49 -7.44 4.49 -3.96
CA GLU A 49 -8.57 5.42 -4.08
C GLU A 49 -9.48 5.10 -5.27
N ASN A 50 -8.95 4.48 -6.33
CA ASN A 50 -9.69 4.15 -7.55
C ASN A 50 -10.56 2.89 -7.39
N ILE A 51 -10.40 2.14 -6.30
CA ILE A 51 -11.27 1.00 -6.00
C ILE A 51 -12.66 1.54 -5.65
N PRO A 52 -13.75 0.99 -6.24
CA PRO A 52 -15.10 1.48 -6.01
C PRO A 52 -15.43 1.66 -4.52
N GLY A 53 -15.90 2.86 -4.16
CA GLY A 53 -16.25 3.25 -2.78
C GLY A 53 -15.07 3.73 -1.93
N GLN A 54 -13.81 3.49 -2.31
CA GLN A 54 -12.66 3.94 -1.51
C GLN A 54 -12.48 5.46 -1.51
N MET A 55 -12.75 6.12 -2.65
CA MET A 55 -12.73 7.58 -2.73
C MET A 55 -13.78 8.20 -1.80
N ASP A 56 -15.03 7.71 -1.83
CA ASP A 56 -16.09 8.22 -0.95
C ASP A 56 -15.73 8.00 0.53
N ARG A 57 -15.20 6.81 0.87
CA ARG A 57 -14.70 6.53 2.23
C ARG A 57 -13.58 7.47 2.66
N LEU A 58 -12.68 7.85 1.75
CA LEU A 58 -11.63 8.82 2.04
C LEU A 58 -12.22 10.16 2.46
N PHE A 59 -13.17 10.69 1.68
CA PHE A 59 -13.83 11.97 1.97
C PHE A 59 -14.73 11.92 3.20
N GLU A 60 -15.49 10.86 3.40
CA GLU A 60 -16.51 10.78 4.46
C GLU A 60 -15.97 10.31 5.81
N GLN A 61 -14.95 9.43 5.82
CA GLN A 61 -14.50 8.73 7.03
C GLN A 61 -13.04 9.03 7.39
N HIS A 62 -12.27 9.58 6.45
CA HIS A 62 -10.83 9.75 6.59
C HIS A 62 -10.35 11.16 6.17
N GLU A 63 -11.18 12.18 6.35
CA GLU A 63 -10.85 13.58 6.05
C GLU A 63 -9.52 14.03 6.67
N SER A 64 -9.26 13.68 7.94
CA SER A 64 -7.97 13.96 8.59
C SER A 64 -6.74 13.38 7.86
N ILE A 65 -6.89 12.26 7.15
CA ILE A 65 -5.81 11.71 6.31
C ILE A 65 -5.66 12.56 5.04
N LEU A 66 -6.76 12.97 4.41
CA LEU A 66 -6.73 13.87 3.25
C LEU A 66 -6.06 15.21 3.59
N GLU A 67 -6.45 15.84 4.70
CA GLU A 67 -5.86 17.10 5.16
C GLU A 67 -4.36 16.97 5.38
N ALA A 68 -3.91 15.87 6.02
CA ALA A 68 -2.50 15.62 6.28
C ALA A 68 -1.65 15.47 5.00
N TYR A 69 -2.26 15.05 3.90
CA TYR A 69 -1.64 14.91 2.58
C TYR A 69 -2.02 16.04 1.61
N GLY A 70 -2.54 17.17 2.12
CA GLY A 70 -2.87 18.32 1.27
C GLY A 70 -3.93 18.03 0.22
N TRP A 71 -4.88 17.13 0.54
CA TRP A 71 -5.94 16.65 -0.33
C TRP A 71 -5.46 15.86 -1.56
N ASP A 72 -4.21 15.37 -1.54
CA ASP A 72 -3.75 14.38 -2.49
C ASP A 72 -4.40 13.02 -2.17
N THR A 73 -5.43 12.66 -2.94
CA THR A 73 -6.19 11.42 -2.75
C THR A 73 -5.37 10.17 -2.96
N ARG A 74 -4.33 10.23 -3.79
CA ARG A 74 -3.44 9.09 -4.07
C ARG A 74 -2.56 8.80 -2.85
N LEU A 75 -1.93 9.82 -2.28
CA LEU A 75 -1.11 9.66 -1.08
C LEU A 75 -1.97 9.32 0.15
N ALA A 76 -3.14 9.95 0.29
CA ALA A 76 -4.11 9.61 1.32
C ALA A 76 -4.61 8.17 1.19
N GLY A 77 -4.86 7.71 -0.04
CA GLY A 77 -5.19 6.32 -0.36
C GLY A 77 -4.09 5.35 0.03
N ALA A 78 -2.84 5.65 -0.32
CA ALA A 78 -1.68 4.85 0.08
C ALA A 78 -1.55 4.74 1.61
N GLN A 79 -1.67 5.87 2.33
CA GLN A 79 -1.69 5.90 3.80
C GLN A 79 -2.82 5.04 4.37
N LEU A 80 -4.03 5.16 3.81
CA LEU A 80 -5.18 4.39 4.25
C LEU A 80 -4.98 2.88 4.03
N LEU A 81 -4.47 2.47 2.86
CA LEU A 81 -4.13 1.08 2.58
C LEU A 81 -3.14 0.54 3.61
N GLY A 82 -2.10 1.29 3.95
CA GLY A 82 -1.13 0.91 4.97
C GLY A 82 -1.79 0.70 6.34
N LYS A 83 -2.63 1.65 6.75
CA LYS A 83 -3.37 1.60 8.03
C LYS A 83 -4.29 0.39 8.10
N GLU A 84 -5.06 0.11 7.06
CA GLU A 84 -5.99 -1.02 7.04
C GLU A 84 -5.25 -2.36 6.91
N THR A 85 -4.12 -2.40 6.21
CA THR A 85 -3.22 -3.57 6.19
C THR A 85 -2.72 -3.91 7.60
N ALA A 86 -2.36 -2.90 8.39
CA ALA A 86 -1.98 -3.10 9.78
C ALA A 86 -3.15 -3.60 10.65
N GLN A 87 -4.39 -3.21 10.35
CA GLN A 87 -5.58 -3.62 11.11
C GLN A 87 -5.94 -5.10 10.91
N ILE A 88 -5.75 -5.64 9.70
CA ILE A 88 -6.02 -7.05 9.42
C ILE A 88 -4.88 -7.98 9.88
N ALA A 89 -3.69 -7.43 10.09
CA ALA A 89 -2.53 -8.19 10.54
C ALA A 89 -2.59 -8.44 12.06
N ASN A 90 -2.45 -9.71 12.47
CA ASN A 90 -2.35 -10.03 13.89
C ASN A 90 -1.02 -9.50 14.50
N LYS A 91 -0.95 -9.42 15.83
CA LYS A 91 0.24 -8.90 16.55
C LYS A 91 1.55 -9.59 16.16
N SER A 92 1.53 -10.92 15.97
CA SER A 92 2.71 -11.68 15.54
C SER A 92 3.14 -11.31 14.12
N THR A 93 2.19 -11.12 13.20
CA THR A 93 2.46 -10.69 11.82
C THR A 93 3.06 -9.30 11.81
N MET A 94 2.50 -8.36 12.56
CA MET A 94 3.07 -7.00 12.66
C MET A 94 4.49 -7.00 13.25
N LYS A 95 4.79 -7.89 14.19
CA LYS A 95 6.16 -8.05 14.71
C LYS A 95 7.12 -8.56 13.64
N VAL A 96 6.68 -9.50 12.81
CA VAL A 96 7.45 -9.99 11.66
C VAL A 96 7.66 -8.87 10.65
N LEU A 97 6.61 -8.16 10.24
CA LEU A 97 6.71 -7.04 9.29
C LEU A 97 7.68 -5.95 9.79
N ARG A 98 7.63 -5.57 11.06
CA ARG A 98 8.57 -4.60 11.64
C ARG A 98 10.02 -5.09 11.63
N ARG A 99 10.24 -6.39 11.83
CA ARG A 99 11.58 -6.99 11.76
C ARG A 99 12.09 -7.01 10.32
N LEU A 100 11.22 -7.32 9.37
CA LEU A 100 11.54 -7.34 7.96
C LEU A 100 11.85 -5.92 7.48
N LEU A 101 10.91 -4.98 7.67
CA LEU A 101 10.95 -3.61 7.16
C LEU A 101 11.83 -2.67 8.02
N SER A 102 13.11 -3.03 8.14
CA SER A 102 14.16 -2.11 8.60
C SER A 102 14.34 -0.94 7.63
N LYS A 103 15.05 0.12 8.05
CA LYS A 103 15.33 1.29 7.20
C LYS A 103 15.93 0.91 5.84
N ASP A 104 16.90 0.00 5.84
CA ASP A 104 17.52 -0.49 4.60
C ASP A 104 16.50 -1.20 3.70
N LEU A 105 15.56 -1.93 4.32
CA LEU A 105 14.53 -2.62 3.58
C LEU A 105 13.54 -1.59 2.97
N ILE A 106 13.10 -0.56 3.69
CA ILE A 106 12.26 0.51 3.12
C ILE A 106 12.93 1.18 1.92
N ALA A 107 14.22 1.53 2.02
CA ALA A 107 14.98 2.08 0.88
C ALA A 107 15.07 1.09 -0.29
N ASN A 108 15.22 -0.21 0.00
CA ASN A 108 15.16 -1.26 -1.01
C ASN A 108 13.76 -1.36 -1.65
N LEU A 109 12.68 -1.15 -0.89
CA LEU A 109 11.31 -1.21 -1.42
C LEU A 109 11.14 -0.10 -2.46
N THR A 110 11.44 1.14 -2.08
CA THR A 110 11.39 2.30 -2.98
C THR A 110 12.24 2.07 -4.23
N ARG A 111 13.49 1.60 -4.07
CA ARG A 111 14.37 1.32 -5.21
C ARG A 111 13.81 0.22 -6.11
N ASP A 112 13.32 -0.87 -5.52
CA ASP A 112 12.88 -2.03 -6.28
C ASP A 112 11.50 -1.80 -6.92
N SER A 113 10.68 -0.88 -6.39
CA SER A 113 9.44 -0.38 -7.02
C SER A 113 9.72 0.43 -8.30
N GLY A 114 10.94 0.94 -8.48
CA GLY A 114 11.37 1.63 -9.70
C GLY A 114 10.52 2.87 -9.99
N ASN A 115 10.04 2.98 -11.23
CA ASN A 115 9.22 4.12 -11.69
C ASN A 115 7.74 3.74 -11.82
N THR A 116 7.26 2.77 -11.02
CA THR A 116 5.90 2.22 -11.14
C THR A 116 4.83 3.31 -11.02
N CYS A 117 5.05 4.30 -10.17
CA CYS A 117 4.12 5.41 -9.95
C CYS A 117 4.62 6.73 -10.57
N GLY A 118 5.58 6.68 -11.49
CA GLY A 118 6.27 7.88 -11.96
C GLY A 118 7.16 8.49 -10.87
N ASP A 119 7.34 9.81 -10.96
CA ASP A 119 8.14 10.61 -10.02
C ASP A 119 7.62 10.56 -8.57
N PHE A 120 6.39 10.05 -8.34
CA PHE A 120 5.74 9.96 -7.04
C PHE A 120 5.95 8.62 -6.30
N THR A 121 6.78 7.73 -6.85
CA THR A 121 6.95 6.38 -6.29
C THR A 121 7.44 6.41 -4.84
N GLU A 122 8.34 7.35 -4.51
CA GLU A 122 8.87 7.47 -3.16
C GLU A 122 7.80 7.94 -2.16
N GLU A 123 7.00 8.94 -2.53
CA GLU A 123 5.93 9.48 -1.70
C GLU A 123 4.83 8.46 -1.46
N VAL A 124 4.45 7.71 -2.51
CA VAL A 124 3.47 6.62 -2.40
C VAL A 124 3.96 5.53 -1.44
N VAL A 125 5.20 5.07 -1.61
CA VAL A 125 5.77 4.04 -0.73
C VAL A 125 5.89 4.58 0.70
N SER A 126 6.32 5.82 0.87
CA SER A 126 6.43 6.48 2.18
C SER A 126 5.07 6.58 2.89
N ALA A 127 4.03 7.02 2.17
CA ALA A 127 2.68 7.10 2.71
C ALA A 127 2.14 5.72 3.12
N PHE A 128 2.31 4.71 2.27
CA PHE A 128 1.92 3.34 2.60
C PHE A 128 2.62 2.80 3.85
N ILE A 129 3.95 2.98 3.95
CA ILE A 129 4.72 2.55 5.12
C ILE A 129 4.35 3.35 6.38
N GLY A 130 4.09 4.65 6.24
CA GLY A 130 3.58 5.52 7.30
C GLY A 130 2.22 5.06 7.82
N GLY A 131 1.33 4.59 6.95
CA GLY A 131 0.07 3.94 7.33
C GLY A 131 0.29 2.63 8.09
N LEU A 132 1.22 1.80 7.63
CA LEU A 132 1.48 0.47 8.17
C LEU A 132 2.06 0.49 9.59
N PHE A 133 2.94 1.44 9.89
CA PHE A 133 3.65 1.49 11.18
C PHE A 133 3.31 2.70 12.06
N GLY A 134 2.57 3.66 11.54
CA GLY A 134 2.35 4.96 12.16
C GLY A 134 3.48 5.95 11.83
N SER A 135 3.19 7.23 11.98
CA SER A 135 4.05 8.36 11.62
C SER A 135 5.39 8.46 12.39
N GLU A 136 5.63 7.58 13.36
CA GLU A 136 6.90 7.56 14.11
C GLU A 136 8.05 6.91 13.32
N VAL A 137 7.77 6.10 12.30
CA VAL A 137 8.82 5.43 11.50
C VAL A 137 9.36 6.32 10.38
N THR A 138 8.57 7.30 9.91
CA THR A 138 8.99 8.26 8.89
C THR A 138 9.68 9.50 9.45
N ASN A 139 9.65 9.72 10.77
CA ASN A 139 10.20 10.91 11.42
C ASN A 139 11.66 10.75 11.88
N VAL A 140 12.52 10.23 10.99
CA VAL A 140 13.98 10.37 11.13
C VAL A 140 14.55 10.91 9.83
N GLN A 141 14.30 12.19 9.58
CA GLN A 141 15.29 13.19 9.11
C GLN A 141 14.61 14.54 8.81
N ASN A 142 14.68 15.48 9.75
CA ASN A 142 15.62 16.60 9.72
C ASN A 142 15.61 17.37 11.05
#